data_AF-A0A3M8CMZ2-F1
#
_entry.id   AF-A0A3M8CMZ2-F1
#
_cell.length_a   1.000
_cell.length_b   1.000
_cell.length_c   1.000
_cell.angle_alpha   90.00
_cell.angle_beta   90.00
_cell.angle_gamma   90.00
#
_symmetry.space_group_name_H-M   'P 1'
#
loop_
_entity.id
_entity.type
_entity.pdbx_description
1 polymer ?
#
loop_
_entity_poly.entity_id
_entity_poly.type
_entity_poly.pdbx_seq_one_letter_code
_entity_poly.pdbx_strand_id
1 'polypeptide(L)'
;MNQSVDALLDRLLEATLRLEQAVTHTESDPDEWLAILDERDELISKIQDSTLTSSTASDLQREKLTKIYDVNQRLIPLMDKQKQGVQNQLNKVQRSKQAMHSYNDEGPSGYGAFFDRKN
;
A
#
# COMPACT_ATOMS: atom_id res chain seq x y z
N MET A 1 4.78 -28.13 14.37
CA MET A 1 4.99 -28.88 13.12
C MET A 1 6.14 -28.22 12.38
N ASN A 2 7.26 -28.92 12.18
CA ASN A 2 8.36 -28.39 11.35
C ASN A 2 7.91 -28.42 9.89
N GLN A 3 7.57 -27.26 9.33
CA GLN A 3 7.32 -27.13 7.90
C GLN A 3 8.67 -27.17 7.17
N SER A 4 8.76 -27.92 6.07
CA SER A 4 9.96 -27.92 5.25
C SER A 4 10.13 -26.56 4.56
N VAL A 5 11.38 -26.21 4.24
CA VAL A 5 11.67 -24.95 3.54
C VAL A 5 10.97 -24.88 2.18
N ASP A 6 10.83 -26.02 1.50
CA ASP A 6 10.07 -26.10 0.24
C ASP A 6 8.62 -25.69 0.42
N ALA A 7 7.95 -26.17 1.47
CA ALA A 7 6.56 -25.81 1.76
C ALA A 7 6.41 -24.33 2.11
N LEU A 8 7.40 -23.75 2.81
CA LEU A 8 7.41 -22.31 3.11
C LEU A 8 7.60 -21.48 1.84
N LEU A 9 8.49 -21.90 0.92
CA LEU A 9 8.70 -21.23 -0.36
C LEU A 9 7.48 -21.33 -1.28
N ASP A 10 6.78 -22.46 -1.29
CA ASP A 10 5.54 -22.61 -2.06
C ASP A 10 4.45 -21.66 -1.57
N ARG A 11 4.27 -21.57 -0.25
CA ARG A 11 3.33 -20.62 0.36
C ARG A 11 3.72 -19.17 0.09
N LEU A 12 5.01 -18.85 0.16
CA LEU A 12 5.50 -17.50 -0.12
C LEU A 12 5.26 -17.11 -1.58
N LEU A 13 5.46 -18.04 -2.52
CA LEU A 13 5.15 -17.83 -3.93
C LEU A 13 3.65 -17.62 -4.14
N GLU A 14 2.81 -18.46 -3.54
CA GLU A 14 1.35 -18.33 -3.60
C GLU A 14 0.87 -16.98 -3.06
N ALA A 15 1.35 -16.58 -1.87
CA ALA A 15 1.02 -15.28 -1.27
C ALA A 15 1.51 -14.11 -2.13
N THR A 16 2.67 -14.25 -2.79
CA THR A 16 3.20 -13.22 -3.70
C THR A 16 2.33 -13.08 -4.96
N LEU A 17 1.81 -14.18 -5.51
CA LEU A 17 0.88 -14.15 -6.64
C LEU A 17 -0.50 -13.59 -6.25
N ARG A 18 -1.00 -13.95 -5.05
CA ARG A 18 -2.24 -13.36 -4.51
C ARG A 18 -2.11 -11.85 -4.35
N LEU A 19 -0.97 -11.37 -3.84
CA LEU A 19 -0.70 -9.93 -3.74
C LEU A 19 -0.69 -9.25 -5.11
N GLU A 20 -0.08 -9.87 -6.13
CA GLU A 20 -0.11 -9.34 -7.52
C GLU A 20 -1.54 -9.22 -8.04
N GLN A 21 -2.39 -10.20 -7.78
CA GLN A 21 -3.80 -10.17 -8.19
C GLN A 21 -4.60 -9.09 -7.46
N ALA A 22 -4.42 -8.96 -6.14
CA ALA A 22 -5.06 -7.93 -5.34
C ALA A 22 -4.62 -6.53 -5.80
N VAL A 23 -3.32 -6.31 -5.99
CA VAL A 23 -2.77 -5.00 -6.38
C VAL A 23 -3.22 -4.54 -7.76
N THR A 24 -3.45 -5.49 -8.67
CA THR A 24 -3.91 -5.20 -10.04
C THR A 24 -5.41 -4.93 -10.14
N HIS A 25 -6.21 -5.28 -9.14
CA HIS A 25 -7.63 -4.95 -9.09
C HIS A 25 -7.85 -3.51 -8.60
N THR A 26 -8.49 -2.69 -9.42
CA THR A 26 -8.72 -1.26 -9.17
C THR A 26 -9.59 -0.97 -7.94
N GLU A 27 -10.40 -1.93 -7.49
CA GLU A 27 -11.27 -1.85 -6.31
C GLU A 27 -10.77 -2.68 -5.14
N SER A 28 -9.51 -3.13 -5.17
CA SER A 28 -8.98 -3.98 -4.10
C SER A 28 -8.86 -3.20 -2.80
N ASP A 29 -9.22 -3.87 -1.71
CA ASP A 29 -9.18 -3.36 -0.36
C ASP A 29 -7.72 -3.25 0.14
N PRO A 30 -7.22 -2.06 0.54
CA PRO A 30 -5.90 -1.93 1.13
C PRO A 30 -5.67 -2.82 2.36
N ASP A 31 -6.72 -3.13 3.13
CA ASP A 31 -6.60 -3.99 4.31
C ASP A 31 -6.29 -5.44 3.90
N GLU A 32 -6.78 -5.89 2.75
CA GLU A 32 -6.44 -7.20 2.17
C GLU A 32 -4.95 -7.26 1.81
N TRP A 33 -4.38 -6.18 1.29
CA TRP A 33 -2.95 -6.13 0.94
C TRP A 33 -2.09 -6.22 2.18
N LEU A 34 -2.46 -5.50 3.24
CA LEU A 34 -1.74 -5.51 4.51
C LEU A 34 -1.73 -6.92 5.11
N ALA A 35 -2.88 -7.59 5.12
CA ALA A 35 -2.96 -8.97 5.61
C ALA A 35 -2.07 -9.94 4.83
N ILE A 36 -2.00 -9.81 3.50
CA ILE A 36 -1.12 -10.64 2.67
C ILE A 36 0.36 -10.30 2.92
N LEU A 37 0.70 -9.03 3.12
CA LEU A 37 2.07 -8.61 3.42
C LEU A 37 2.53 -9.16 4.77
N ASP A 38 1.70 -9.11 5.81
CA ASP A 38 2.00 -9.67 7.13
C ASP A 38 2.24 -11.19 7.04
N GLU A 39 1.40 -11.91 6.28
CA GLU A 39 1.60 -13.35 6.02
C GLU A 39 2.96 -13.62 5.35
N ARG A 40 3.35 -12.80 4.37
CA ARG A 40 4.62 -12.95 3.67
C ARG A 40 5.80 -12.68 4.59
N ASP A 41 5.73 -11.67 5.44
CA ASP A 41 6.79 -11.36 6.41
C ASP A 41 6.97 -12.49 7.42
N GLU A 42 5.88 -13.12 7.88
CA GLU A 42 5.97 -14.32 8.71
C GLU A 42 6.65 -15.50 7.98
N LEU A 43 6.29 -15.74 6.72
CA LEU A 43 6.88 -16.82 5.92
C LEU A 43 8.36 -16.58 5.68
N ILE A 44 8.75 -15.34 5.35
CA ILE A 44 10.15 -14.94 5.17
C ILE A 44 10.93 -15.15 6.46
N SER A 45 10.37 -14.76 7.61
CA SER A 45 11.00 -14.96 8.92
C SER A 45 11.23 -16.45 9.20
N LYS A 46 10.23 -17.30 8.96
CA LYS A 46 10.34 -18.77 9.11
C LYS A 46 11.39 -19.37 8.16
N ILE A 47 11.53 -18.85 6.94
CA ILE A 47 12.56 -19.29 5.99
C ILE A 47 13.95 -18.86 6.45
N GLN A 48 14.10 -17.65 6.98
CA GLN A 48 15.38 -17.17 7.51
C GLN A 48 15.83 -17.99 8.72
N ASP A 49 14.91 -18.33 9.61
CA ASP A 49 15.17 -19.20 10.77
C ASP A 49 15.58 -20.62 10.37
N SER A 50 15.14 -21.08 9.18
CA SER A 50 15.47 -22.41 8.65
C SER A 50 16.90 -22.52 8.09
N THR A 51 17.75 -21.50 8.22
CA THR A 51 19.14 -21.45 7.73
C THR A 51 19.30 -21.71 6.23
N LEU A 52 18.28 -21.41 5.43
CA LEU A 52 18.41 -21.45 3.97
C LEU A 52 19.38 -20.35 3.51
N THR A 53 20.60 -20.74 3.18
CA THR A 53 21.60 -19.85 2.58
C THR A 53 21.64 -20.08 1.07
N SER A 54 22.05 -19.06 0.30
CA SER A 54 22.16 -19.15 -1.16
C SER A 54 22.99 -20.35 -1.61
N SER A 55 24.00 -20.79 -0.85
CA SER A 55 24.84 -21.95 -1.19
C SER A 55 24.16 -23.31 -0.92
N THR A 56 23.16 -23.37 -0.04
CA THR A 56 22.46 -24.61 0.33
C THR A 56 21.14 -24.81 -0.41
N ALA A 57 20.66 -23.80 -1.14
CA ALA A 57 19.41 -23.88 -1.88
C ALA A 57 19.53 -24.77 -3.12
N SER A 58 18.57 -25.69 -3.27
CA SER A 58 18.44 -26.53 -4.48
C SER A 58 18.05 -25.68 -5.70
N ASP A 59 18.27 -26.21 -6.90
CA ASP A 59 17.90 -25.50 -8.14
C ASP A 59 16.42 -25.16 -8.20
N LEU A 60 15.55 -26.05 -7.71
CA LEU A 60 14.11 -25.82 -7.61
C LEU A 60 13.78 -24.66 -6.66
N GLN A 61 14.45 -24.60 -5.51
CA GLN A 61 14.26 -23.51 -4.53
C GLN A 61 14.72 -22.17 -5.10
N ARG A 62 15.85 -22.16 -5.83
CA ARG A 62 16.33 -20.98 -6.54
C ARG A 62 15.33 -20.52 -7.59
N GLU A 63 14.77 -21.44 -8.38
CA GLU A 63 13.75 -21.10 -9.38
C GLU A 63 12.53 -20.45 -8.74
N LYS A 64 12.04 -20.98 -7.61
CA LYS A 64 10.93 -20.37 -6.85
C LYS A 64 11.29 -18.97 -6.34
N LEU A 65 12.48 -18.79 -5.76
CA LEU A 65 12.96 -17.49 -5.30
C LEU A 65 13.08 -16.48 -6.44
N THR A 66 13.57 -16.89 -7.60
CA THR A 66 13.63 -16.04 -8.81
C THR A 66 12.23 -15.61 -9.23
N LYS A 67 11.25 -16.53 -9.27
CA LYS A 67 9.86 -16.17 -9.59
C LYS A 67 9.27 -15.17 -8.60
N ILE A 68 9.49 -15.38 -7.29
CA ILE A 68 9.05 -14.45 -6.25
C ILE A 68 9.69 -13.07 -6.46
N TYR A 69 10.99 -13.03 -6.75
CA TYR A 69 11.72 -11.79 -7.01
C TYR A 69 11.18 -11.05 -8.24
N ASP A 70 10.95 -11.76 -9.34
CA ASP A 70 10.43 -11.15 -10.58
C ASP A 70 9.05 -10.54 -10.38
N VAL A 71 8.16 -11.22 -9.66
CA VAL A 71 6.84 -10.68 -9.31
C VAL A 71 6.97 -9.44 -8.41
N ASN A 72 7.87 -9.47 -7.42
CA ASN A 72 8.11 -8.32 -6.55
C ASN A 72 8.58 -7.08 -7.32
N GLN A 73 9.47 -7.25 -8.30
CA GLN A 73 9.94 -6.14 -9.14
C GLN A 73 8.80 -5.49 -9.93
N ARG A 74 7.79 -6.26 -10.33
CA ARG A 74 6.58 -5.72 -10.98
C ARG A 74 5.59 -5.10 -10.00
N LEU A 75 5.48 -5.65 -8.80
CA LEU A 75 4.53 -5.22 -7.77
C LEU A 75 4.85 -3.85 -7.19
N ILE A 76 6.12 -3.59 -6.85
CA ILE A 76 6.55 -2.34 -6.20
C ILE A 76 6.03 -1.08 -6.94
N PRO A 77 6.26 -0.90 -8.27
CA PRO A 77 5.78 0.28 -8.96
C PRO A 77 4.25 0.39 -9.02
N LEU A 78 3.52 -0.74 -9.02
CA LEU A 78 2.06 -0.73 -9.01
C LEU A 78 1.52 -0.22 -7.67
N MET A 79 2.10 -0.68 -6.57
CA MET A 79 1.75 -0.23 -5.22
C MET A 79 2.11 1.25 -5.02
N ASP A 80 3.27 1.68 -5.51
CA ASP A 80 3.67 3.10 -5.45
C ASP A 80 2.70 4.00 -6.23
N LYS A 81 2.23 3.56 -7.40
CA LYS A 81 1.23 4.30 -8.18
C LYS A 81 -0.09 4.42 -7.42
N GLN A 82 -0.54 3.35 -6.77
CA GLN A 82 -1.75 3.37 -5.93
C GLN A 82 -1.59 4.35 -4.76
N LYS A 83 -0.46 4.29 -4.05
CA LYS A 83 -0.12 5.24 -2.97
C LYS A 83 -0.15 6.69 -3.43
N GLN A 84 0.44 7.00 -4.58
CA GLN A 84 0.39 8.35 -5.16
C GLN A 84 -1.05 8.77 -5.51
N GLY A 85 -1.88 7.84 -5.99
CA GLY A 85 -3.30 8.07 -6.25
C GLY A 85 -4.06 8.51 -5.00
N VAL A 86 -3.91 7.77 -3.89
CA VAL A 86 -4.52 8.09 -2.59
C VAL A 86 -4.01 9.45 -2.07
N GLN A 87 -2.71 9.71 -2.15
CA GLN A 87 -2.14 11.00 -1.72
C GLN A 87 -2.73 12.18 -2.50
N ASN A 88 -2.92 12.03 -3.81
CA ASN A 88 -3.54 13.06 -4.64
C ASN A 88 -5.00 13.31 -4.28
N GLN A 89 -5.76 12.26 -3.94
CA GLN A 89 -7.14 12.40 -3.45
C GLN A 89 -7.18 13.11 -2.10
N LEU A 90 -6.30 12.75 -1.16
CA LEU A 90 -6.19 13.40 0.14
C LEU A 90 -5.86 14.91 0.00
N ASN A 91 -4.92 15.25 -0.88
CA ASN A 91 -4.57 16.64 -1.17
C ASN A 91 -5.76 17.42 -1.73
N LYS A 92 -6.60 16.82 -2.59
CA LYS A 92 -7.83 17.46 -3.10
C LYS A 92 -8.83 17.72 -1.99
N VAL A 93 -9.05 16.76 -1.09
CA VAL A 93 -9.95 16.91 0.06
C VAL A 93 -9.46 18.03 0.99
N GLN A 94 -8.16 18.09 1.29
CA GLN A 94 -7.58 19.16 2.12
C GLN A 94 -7.76 20.54 1.49
N ARG A 95 -7.50 20.68 0.19
CA ARG A 95 -7.73 21.94 -0.54
C ARG A 95 -9.20 22.35 -0.52
N SER A 96 -10.11 21.40 -0.69
CA SER A 96 -11.55 21.65 -0.60
C SER A 96 -11.96 22.15 0.79
N LYS A 97 -11.44 21.52 1.86
CA LYS A 97 -11.66 21.99 3.24
C LYS A 97 -11.13 23.41 3.47
N GLN A 98 -9.91 23.71 3.00
CA GLN A 98 -9.33 25.05 3.12
C GLN A 98 -10.18 26.11 2.42
N ALA A 99 -10.59 25.86 1.18
CA ALA A 99 -11.48 26.77 0.46
C ALA A 99 -12.81 26.96 1.20
N MET A 100 -13.41 25.89 1.72
CA MET A 100 -14.65 25.96 2.48
C MET A 100 -14.51 26.78 3.77
N HIS A 101 -13.37 26.68 4.46
CA HIS A 101 -13.08 27.54 5.61
C HIS A 101 -12.89 29.01 5.22
N SER A 102 -12.21 29.31 4.11
CA SER A 102 -12.09 30.68 3.59
C SER A 102 -13.45 31.29 3.25
N TYR A 103 -14.38 30.53 2.65
CA TYR A 103 -15.74 31.01 2.37
C TYR A 103 -16.63 31.11 3.61
N ASN A 104 -16.39 30.31 4.67
CA ASN A 104 -17.17 30.37 5.91
C ASN A 104 -16.70 31.49 6.86
N ASP A 105 -15.42 31.84 6.87
CA ASP A 105 -14.92 33.06 7.56
C ASP A 105 -15.35 34.34 6.82
N GLU A 106 -15.73 34.25 5.54
CA GLU A 106 -16.34 35.33 4.76
C GLU A 106 -17.90 35.30 4.78
N GLY A 107 -18.50 34.81 5.87
CA GLY A 107 -19.89 35.19 6.23
C GLY A 107 -19.99 36.71 6.46
N PRO A 108 -21.16 37.35 6.18
CA PRO A 108 -21.26 38.75 5.75
C PRO A 108 -20.88 39.74 6.86
N SER A 109 -19.59 39.98 7.03
CA SER A 109 -19.01 40.92 8.01
C SER A 109 -18.70 42.28 7.37
N GLY A 110 -19.47 42.73 6.36
CA GLY A 110 -18.98 43.78 5.46
C GLY A 110 -19.96 44.74 4.79
N TYR A 111 -21.28 44.65 5.01
CA TYR A 111 -22.23 45.65 4.46
C TYR A 111 -23.31 46.03 5.46
N GLY A 112 -22.92 46.82 6.47
CA GLY A 112 -23.87 47.38 7.45
C GLY A 112 -23.41 48.65 8.17
N ALA A 113 -22.22 49.19 7.86
CA ALA A 113 -21.62 50.28 8.64
C ALA A 113 -21.39 51.59 7.86
N PHE A 114 -22.16 51.85 6.79
CA PHE A 114 -22.06 53.09 5.99
C PHE A 114 -23.33 53.95 5.99
N PHE A 115 -24.22 53.77 6.96
CA PHE A 115 -25.38 54.66 7.15
C PHE A 115 -25.50 55.11 8.61
N ASP A 116 -24.58 55.94 9.08
CA ASP A 116 -24.95 57.04 9.98
C ASP A 116 -23.81 58.05 10.10
N ARG A 117 -23.93 59.18 9.41
CA ARG A 117 -23.51 60.49 9.95
C ARG A 117 -24.41 61.57 9.37
N LYS A 118 -25.43 61.95 10.15
CA LYS A 118 -26.00 63.30 10.13
C LYS A 118 -24.93 64.31 10.56
N ASN A 119 -24.67 65.30 9.71
CA ASN A 119 -24.58 66.73 10.03
C ASN A 119 -24.44 67.53 8.74
#